data_AF-A0A0K9NF53-F1
#
_entry.id   AF-A0A0K9NF53-F1
#
_cell.length_a   1.000
_cell.length_b   1.000
_cell.length_c   1.000
_cell.angle_alpha   90.00
_cell.angle_beta   90.00
_cell.angle_gamma   90.00
#
_symmetry.space_group_name_H-M   'P 1'
#
loop_
_entity.id
_entity.type
_entity.pdbx_description
1 polymer ?
#
loop_
_entity_poly.entity_id
_entity_poly.type
_entity_poly.pdbx_seq_one_letter_code
_entity_poly.pdbx_strand_id
1 'polypeptide(L)'
;MKCPKCGQPLKPSQKDPDYMLCFNCRKKFKVSGAKQRREEEEDQKYANIPPKKVRDKREKEMRRAYDELLSVEEERPRKRPKRRPEPEVEDDYYDLEDDKVSKVPVIILGIAIVAVAALIIYMLLK
;
A
#
# COMPACT_ATOMS: atom_id res chain seq x y z
N MET A 1 21.04 -42.33 2.38
CA MET A 1 21.39 -42.37 3.82
C MET A 1 21.64 -43.82 4.25
N LYS A 2 22.59 -44.05 5.17
CA LYS A 2 22.88 -45.40 5.69
C LYS A 2 21.93 -45.71 6.86
N CYS A 3 21.57 -46.97 7.03
CA CYS A 3 20.77 -47.42 8.16
C CYS A 3 21.60 -47.42 9.45
N PRO A 4 21.12 -46.85 10.57
CA PRO A 4 21.82 -46.84 11.85
C PRO A 4 21.90 -48.21 12.53
N LYS A 5 21.20 -49.24 12.01
CA LYS A 5 21.22 -50.61 12.53
C LYS A 5 22.06 -51.56 11.66
N CYS A 6 21.88 -51.51 10.34
CA CYS A 6 22.47 -52.45 9.38
C CYS A 6 23.67 -51.88 8.60
N GLY A 7 23.93 -50.56 8.65
CA GLY A 7 24.99 -49.89 7.86
C GLY A 7 24.73 -49.82 6.34
N GLN A 8 23.82 -50.64 5.82
CA GLN A 8 23.43 -50.67 4.40
C GLN A 8 22.71 -49.40 3.93
N PRO A 9 22.75 -49.11 2.61
CA PRO A 9 22.04 -47.99 2.02
C PRO A 9 20.51 -48.20 2.11
N LEU A 10 19.81 -47.18 2.59
CA LEU A 10 18.36 -47.14 2.59
C LEU A 10 17.82 -46.81 1.19
N LYS A 11 16.73 -47.45 0.75
CA LYS A 11 16.00 -47.10 -0.49
C LYS A 11 14.68 -46.39 -0.18
N PRO A 12 14.18 -45.50 -1.05
CA PRO A 12 12.88 -44.87 -0.88
C PRO A 12 11.74 -45.90 -0.92
N SER A 13 10.72 -45.70 -0.09
CA SER A 13 9.51 -46.53 -0.11
C SER A 13 8.68 -46.26 -1.37
N GLN A 14 8.05 -47.30 -1.90
CA GLN A 14 7.08 -47.16 -2.98
C GLN A 14 5.69 -46.73 -2.47
N LYS A 15 5.38 -46.97 -1.18
CA LYS A 15 4.09 -46.59 -0.58
C LYS A 15 4.07 -45.16 -0.05
N ASP A 16 5.17 -44.71 0.57
CA ASP A 16 5.27 -43.39 1.18
C ASP A 16 6.62 -42.73 0.83
N PRO A 17 6.65 -41.68 0.00
CA PRO A 17 7.91 -41.02 -0.37
C PRO A 17 8.65 -40.41 0.84
N ASP A 18 7.96 -40.22 1.96
CA ASP A 18 8.47 -39.65 3.20
C ASP A 18 9.36 -40.63 4.02
N TYR A 19 9.37 -41.92 3.64
CA TYR A 19 10.08 -42.96 4.37
C TYR A 19 11.08 -43.71 3.48
N MET A 20 12.22 -44.05 4.07
CA MET A 20 13.27 -44.88 3.48
C MET A 20 13.35 -46.21 4.22
N LEU A 21 13.50 -47.33 3.51
CA LEU A 21 13.53 -48.68 4.08
C LEU A 21 14.94 -49.31 4.02
N CYS A 22 15.36 -50.00 5.11
CA CYS A 22 16.43 -51.02 5.07
C CYS A 22 15.77 -52.37 4.82
N PHE A 23 16.05 -53.03 3.69
CA PHE A 23 15.51 -54.36 3.37
C PHE A 23 15.97 -55.46 4.33
N ASN A 24 17.15 -55.29 4.94
CA ASN A 24 17.70 -56.25 5.89
C ASN A 24 17.02 -56.16 7.27
N CYS A 25 16.84 -54.94 7.81
CA CYS A 25 16.16 -54.74 9.09
C CYS A 25 14.63 -54.62 8.99
N ARG A 26 14.06 -54.53 7.78
CA ARG A 26 12.64 -54.23 7.50
C ARG A 26 12.10 -53.00 8.25
N LYS A 27 12.98 -52.07 8.63
CA LYS A 27 12.63 -50.83 9.33
C LYS A 27 12.52 -49.67 8.35
N LYS A 28 11.53 -48.81 8.62
CA LYS A 28 11.31 -47.54 7.94
C LYS A 28 11.94 -46.40 8.74
N PHE A 29 12.64 -45.51 8.05
CA PHE A 29 13.27 -44.31 8.59
C PHE A 29 12.65 -43.11 7.92
N LYS A 30 12.26 -42.11 8.71
CA LYS A 30 11.64 -40.89 8.19
C LYS A 30 12.70 -39.99 7.57
N VAL A 31 12.44 -39.46 6.38
CA VAL A 31 13.31 -38.47 5.73
C VAL A 31 13.09 -37.12 6.43
N SER A 32 14.11 -36.61 7.11
CA SER A 32 14.12 -35.24 7.64
C SER A 32 14.05 -34.27 6.46
N GLY A 33 12.91 -33.59 6.30
CA GLY A 33 12.66 -32.66 5.18
C GLY A 33 11.45 -33.01 4.30
N ALA A 34 10.85 -34.19 4.47
CA ALA A 34 9.65 -34.56 3.70
C ALA A 34 8.45 -33.64 3.97
N LYS A 35 8.30 -33.15 5.22
CA LYS A 35 7.25 -32.18 5.58
C LYS A 35 7.43 -30.83 4.87
N GLN A 36 8.65 -30.30 4.84
CA GLN A 36 8.93 -28.98 4.26
C GLN A 36 8.66 -28.95 2.75
N ARG A 37 9.02 -30.02 2.03
CA ARG A 37 8.74 -30.12 0.59
C ARG A 37 7.25 -30.20 0.28
N ARG A 38 6.48 -30.94 1.10
CA ARG A 38 5.02 -30.99 0.96
C ARG A 38 4.38 -29.63 1.22
N GLU A 39 4.82 -28.90 2.24
CA GLU A 39 4.31 -27.55 2.52
C GLU A 39 4.61 -26.59 1.35
N GLU A 40 5.80 -26.66 0.74
CA GLU A 40 6.15 -25.87 -0.45
C GLU A 40 5.35 -26.24 -1.72
N GLU A 41 5.03 -27.53 -1.91
CA GLU A 41 4.19 -28.00 -3.01
C GLU A 41 2.70 -27.68 -2.79
N GLU A 42 2.20 -27.81 -1.56
CA GLU A 42 0.83 -27.43 -1.19
C GLU A 42 0.59 -25.92 -1.29
N ASP A 43 1.60 -25.09 -0.99
CA ASP A 43 1.58 -23.65 -1.25
C ASP A 43 1.39 -23.32 -2.75
N GLN A 44 1.80 -24.23 -3.64
CA GLN A 44 1.69 -24.11 -5.10
C GLN A 44 0.56 -24.98 -5.68
N LYS A 45 -0.39 -25.43 -4.85
CA LYS A 45 -1.48 -26.34 -5.23
C LYS A 45 -2.41 -25.82 -6.32
N TYR A 46 -2.39 -24.51 -6.60
CA TYR A 46 -3.22 -23.91 -7.65
C TYR A 46 -2.35 -23.11 -8.62
N ALA A 47 -2.41 -23.48 -9.91
CA ALA A 47 -1.67 -22.83 -10.99
C ALA A 47 -2.03 -21.35 -11.22
N ASN A 48 -3.16 -20.87 -10.66
CA ASN A 48 -3.55 -19.45 -10.72
C ASN A 48 -2.84 -18.58 -9.66
N ILE A 49 -2.12 -19.20 -8.70
CA ILE A 49 -1.40 -18.46 -7.66
C ILE A 49 -0.01 -18.12 -8.20
N PRO A 50 0.40 -16.84 -8.18
CA PRO A 50 1.75 -16.45 -8.58
C PRO A 50 2.82 -17.19 -7.76
N PRO A 51 3.99 -17.50 -8.36
CA PRO A 51 5.06 -18.23 -7.66
C PRO A 51 5.44 -17.55 -6.33
N LYS A 52 5.80 -18.34 -5.30
CA LYS A 52 6.12 -17.87 -3.95
C LYS A 52 7.10 -16.68 -3.94
N LYS A 53 8.13 -16.73 -4.78
CA LYS A 53 9.10 -15.63 -4.97
C LYS A 53 8.46 -14.28 -5.35
N VAL A 54 7.40 -14.28 -6.17
CA VAL A 54 6.69 -13.07 -6.61
C VAL A 54 5.83 -12.55 -5.48
N ARG A 55 5.12 -13.44 -4.80
CA ARG A 55 4.30 -13.12 -3.62
C ARG A 55 5.15 -12.50 -2.51
N ASP A 56 6.25 -13.15 -2.15
CA ASP A 56 7.15 -12.69 -1.09
C ASP A 56 7.80 -11.34 -1.43
N LYS A 57 8.11 -11.09 -2.71
CA LYS A 57 8.65 -9.79 -3.15
C LYS A 57 7.60 -8.68 -2.96
N ARG A 58 6.37 -8.92 -3.40
CA ARG A 58 5.27 -7.95 -3.27
C ARG A 58 4.93 -7.68 -1.80
N GLU A 59 4.89 -8.72 -0.97
CA GLU A 59 4.62 -8.57 0.46
C GLU A 59 5.74 -7.79 1.17
N LYS A 60 7.01 -8.08 0.85
CA LYS A 60 8.15 -7.33 1.41
C LYS A 60 8.14 -5.87 1.01
N GLU A 61 7.75 -5.57 -0.23
CA GLU A 61 7.63 -4.19 -0.71
C GLU A 61 6.53 -3.44 0.03
N MET A 62 5.34 -4.04 0.16
CA MET A 62 4.22 -3.45 0.90
C MET A 62 4.56 -3.25 2.39
N ARG A 63 5.24 -4.23 2.99
CA ARG A 63 5.68 -4.14 4.38
C ARG A 63 6.72 -3.04 4.58
N ARG A 64 7.69 -2.92 3.68
CA ARG A 64 8.70 -1.85 3.72
C ARG A 64 8.07 -0.47 3.57
N ALA A 65 7.13 -0.31 2.65
CA ALA A 65 6.41 0.96 2.49
C ALA A 65 5.62 1.35 3.74
N TYR A 66 5.00 0.37 4.41
CA TYR A 66 4.32 0.60 5.69
C TYR A 66 5.31 0.95 6.80
N ASP A 67 6.40 0.19 6.91
CA ASP A 67 7.45 0.43 7.91
C ASP A 67 8.09 1.82 7.72
N GLU A 68 8.21 2.31 6.48
CA GLU A 68 8.72 3.65 6.14
C GLU A 68 7.76 4.78 6.54
N LEU A 69 6.45 4.62 6.30
CA LEU A 69 5.43 5.58 6.73
C LEU A 69 5.28 5.64 8.26
N LEU A 70 5.49 4.50 8.93
CA LEU A 70 5.39 4.38 10.38
C LEU A 70 6.69 4.73 11.10
N SER A 71 7.85 4.62 10.42
CA SER A 71 9.12 5.09 10.94
C SER A 71 9.13 6.60 10.91
N VAL A 72 8.60 7.21 11.97
CA VAL A 72 8.88 8.60 12.30
C VAL A 72 10.38 8.67 12.59
N GLU A 73 11.21 8.92 11.58
CA GLU A 73 12.54 9.46 11.85
C GLU A 73 12.32 10.84 12.47
N GLU A 74 12.49 10.93 13.78
CA GLU A 74 12.68 12.20 14.48
C GLU A 74 13.76 12.98 13.74
N GLU A 75 13.36 14.04 13.04
CA GLU A 75 14.30 14.98 12.44
C GLU A 75 15.12 15.61 13.57
N ARG A 76 16.33 15.07 13.82
CA ARG A 76 17.46 15.91 14.25
C ARG A 76 17.48 17.13 13.32
N PRO A 77 17.72 18.36 13.81
CA PRO A 77 17.61 19.56 13.00
C PRO A 77 18.61 19.53 11.83
N ARG A 78 18.16 19.03 10.68
CA ARG A 78 18.89 19.12 9.41
C ARG A 78 18.63 20.52 8.87
N LYS A 79 19.71 21.24 8.51
CA LYS A 79 19.60 22.49 7.75
C LYS A 79 18.79 22.18 6.49
N ARG A 80 17.60 22.79 6.37
CA ARG A 80 16.68 22.57 5.24
C ARG A 80 17.41 22.85 3.93
N PRO A 81 17.56 21.87 3.01
CA PRO A 81 17.91 22.19 1.63
C PRO A 81 16.75 23.03 1.04
N LYS A 82 17.07 24.06 0.23
CA LYS A 82 16.05 24.86 -0.46
C LYS A 82 15.18 23.93 -1.31
N ARG A 83 13.94 23.68 -0.86
CA ARG A 83 12.92 22.97 -1.62
C ARG A 83 12.68 23.74 -2.93
N ARG A 84 12.64 23.03 -4.05
CA ARG A 84 11.91 23.51 -5.23
C ARG A 84 10.45 23.71 -4.80
N PRO A 85 9.75 24.78 -5.25
CA PRO A 85 8.34 24.94 -4.93
C PRO A 85 7.58 23.66 -5.28
N GLU A 86 6.94 23.10 -4.27
CA GLU A 86 6.02 21.97 -4.38
C GLU A 86 4.81 22.48 -5.17
N PRO A 87 4.31 21.77 -6.19
CA PRO A 87 3.05 22.16 -6.81
C PRO A 87 1.97 22.08 -5.72
N GLU A 88 1.43 23.24 -5.35
CA GLU A 88 0.27 23.33 -4.48
C GLU A 88 -0.86 22.56 -5.15
N VAL A 89 -1.22 21.41 -4.59
CA VAL A 89 -2.48 20.76 -4.92
C VAL A 89 -3.54 21.64 -4.28
N GLU A 90 -4.16 22.47 -5.11
CA GLU A 90 -5.31 23.28 -4.75
C GLU A 90 -6.46 22.30 -4.45
N ASP A 91 -6.71 22.06 -3.15
CA ASP A 91 -7.88 21.33 -2.69
C ASP A 91 -9.13 22.14 -3.07
N ASP A 92 -9.69 21.84 -4.25
CA ASP A 92 -10.95 22.38 -4.77
C ASP A 92 -12.18 21.74 -4.08
N TYR A 93 -12.06 21.53 -2.77
CA TYR A 93 -13.08 20.91 -1.93
C TYR A 93 -13.83 21.97 -1.13
N TYR A 94 -15.02 22.31 -1.64
CA TYR A 94 -16.04 23.27 -1.20
C TYR A 94 -15.86 24.73 -1.66
N ASP A 95 -16.33 25.01 -2.88
CA ASP A 95 -17.05 26.25 -3.18
C ASP A 95 -18.37 25.91 -3.89
N LEU A 96 -19.26 25.28 -3.12
CA LEU A 96 -20.66 25.01 -3.49
C LEU A 96 -21.54 26.08 -2.85
N GLU A 97 -21.33 27.38 -3.11
CA GLU A 97 -22.37 28.40 -2.91
C GLU A 97 -21.95 29.75 -3.55
N ASP A 98 -22.87 30.28 -4.36
CA ASP A 98 -22.90 31.68 -4.82
C ASP A 98 -21.92 32.18 -5.88
N ASP A 99 -22.17 31.84 -7.16
CA ASP A 99 -21.94 32.81 -8.24
C ASP A 99 -22.84 32.58 -9.49
N LYS A 100 -24.13 32.35 -9.24
CA LYS A 100 -25.20 32.44 -10.27
C LYS A 100 -26.20 33.57 -10.02
N VAL A 101 -25.81 34.60 -9.29
CA VAL A 101 -26.50 35.90 -9.38
C VAL A 101 -25.64 36.81 -10.23
N SER A 102 -26.22 37.32 -11.31
CA SER A 102 -25.52 38.23 -12.21
C SER A 102 -25.02 39.43 -11.40
N LYS A 103 -23.70 39.65 -11.36
CA LYS A 103 -23.08 40.80 -10.66
C LYS A 103 -23.54 42.14 -11.27
N VAL A 104 -24.09 42.10 -12.49
CA VAL A 104 -24.56 43.26 -13.25
C VAL A 104 -25.75 44.00 -12.59
N PRO A 105 -26.89 43.36 -12.23
CA PRO A 105 -27.98 44.05 -11.53
C PRO A 105 -27.60 44.61 -10.15
N VAL A 106 -26.73 43.93 -9.40
CA VAL A 106 -26.29 44.42 -8.08
C VAL A 106 -25.46 45.70 -8.21
N ILE A 107 -24.55 45.74 -9.19
CA ILE A 107 -23.74 46.94 -9.47
C ILE A 107 -24.61 48.10 -9.97
N ILE A 108 -25.60 47.85 -10.84
CA ILE A 108 -26.53 48.88 -11.34
C ILE A 108 -27.36 49.48 -10.21
N LEU A 109 -27.87 48.66 -9.29
CA LEU A 109 -28.62 49.13 -8.12
C LEU A 109 -27.75 50.00 -7.20
N GLY A 110 -26.49 49.62 -6.99
CA GLY A 110 -25.55 50.41 -6.20
C GLY A 110 -25.33 51.82 -6.77
N ILE A 111 -25.10 51.92 -8.09
CA ILE A 111 -24.90 53.22 -8.75
C ILE A 111 -26.16 54.08 -8.67
N ALA A 112 -27.34 53.50 -8.85
CA ALA A 112 -28.62 54.21 -8.78
C ALA A 112 -28.85 54.84 -7.38
N ILE A 113 -28.57 54.10 -6.31
CA ILE A 113 -28.75 54.59 -4.93
C ILE A 113 -27.80 55.77 -4.66
N VAL A 114 -26.55 55.68 -5.09
CA VAL A 114 -25.55 56.75 -4.92
C VAL A 114 -25.96 58.02 -5.67
N ALA A 115 -26.46 57.89 -6.90
CA ALA A 115 -26.93 59.03 -7.69
C ALA A 115 -28.13 59.74 -7.03
N VAL A 116 -29.09 58.98 -6.49
CA VAL A 116 -30.26 59.55 -5.78
C VAL A 116 -29.83 60.23 -4.50
N ALA A 117 -28.92 59.63 -3.72
CA ALA A 117 -28.38 60.25 -2.51
C ALA A 117 -27.66 61.57 -2.83
N ALA A 118 -26.85 61.60 -3.89
CA ALA A 118 -26.17 62.82 -4.33
C ALA A 118 -27.14 63.92 -4.76
N LEU A 119 -28.24 63.58 -5.44
CA LEU A 119 -29.29 64.54 -5.81
C LEU A 119 -30.01 65.10 -4.59
N ILE A 120 -30.35 64.26 -3.60
CA ILE A 120 -30.97 64.72 -2.35
C ILE A 120 -30.02 65.66 -1.61
N ILE A 121 -28.75 65.29 -1.48
CA ILE A 121 -27.72 66.13 -0.85
C ILE A 121 -27.58 67.46 -1.60
N TYR A 122 -27.55 67.44 -2.94
CA TYR A 122 -27.51 68.65 -3.75
C TYR A 122 -28.74 69.54 -3.56
N MET A 123 -29.94 68.95 -3.46
CA MET A 123 -31.17 69.72 -3.17
C MET A 123 -31.22 70.27 -1.74
N LEU A 124 -30.51 69.66 -0.79
CA LEU A 124 -30.43 70.15 0.60
C LEU A 124 -29.31 71.19 0.81
N LEU A 125 -28.28 71.19 -0.03
CA LEU A 125 -27.16 72.15 0.00
C LEU A 125 -27.41 73.38 -0.89
N LYS A 126 -28.46 73.36 -1.72
CA LYS A 126 -28.89 74.45 -2.59
C LYS A 126 -30.04 75.21 -1.94
#